data_AF-A0AAD8PN31-F1
#
_entry.id   AF-A0AAD8PN31-F1
#
_cell.length_a   1.000
_cell.length_b   1.000
_cell.length_c   1.000
_cell.angle_alpha   90.00
_cell.angle_beta   90.00
_cell.angle_gamma   90.00
#
_symmetry.space_group_name_H-M   'P 1'
#
loop_
_entity.id
_entity.type
_entity.pdbx_description
1 polymer ?
#
loop_
_entity_poly.entity_id
_entity_poly.type
_entity_poly.pdbx_seq_one_letter_code
_entity_poly.pdbx_strand_id
1 'polypeptide(L)'
;MRQLSDPALGSIRGQEGCVSGFSAFTRFYAGRAIKYTGEHYRKDGVSEEDFMRWFTTQFLPRAVPIIKKHNILRCAFQEADPKLGAALQADLDQMRPAWKVNDCDIILEYWFDDLESMESLLFDPQWTQTALKDWNDWLDVSRSTIRISYDTTFLEHGAIKNVTGLKRRSRCTARFD
;
A
#
# COMPACT_ATOMS: atom_id res chain seq x y z
N MET A 1 9.21 19.96 63.14
CA MET A 1 7.81 19.97 63.61
C MET A 1 7.32 21.41 63.67
N ARG A 2 6.54 21.84 62.67
CA ARG A 2 5.40 22.76 62.76
C ARG A 2 4.83 22.95 61.35
N GLN A 3 3.70 22.29 61.13
CA GLN A 3 2.71 22.64 60.13
C GLN A 3 2.15 24.04 60.46
N LEU A 4 1.87 24.82 59.43
CA LEU A 4 0.65 25.61 59.37
C LEU A 4 0.02 25.36 58.00
N SER A 5 -1.25 25.05 58.08
CA SER A 5 -2.14 24.60 57.03
C SER A 5 -3.06 25.74 56.57
N ASP A 6 -3.56 25.55 55.34
CA ASP A 6 -4.95 25.79 54.91
C ASP A 6 -5.31 27.13 54.19
N PRO A 7 -6.46 27.22 53.46
CA PRO A 7 -6.55 26.91 52.01
C PRO A 7 -7.43 27.92 51.21
N ALA A 8 -7.50 27.79 49.88
CA ALA A 8 -8.67 28.13 49.02
C ALA A 8 -8.30 27.89 47.53
N LEU A 9 -8.88 26.86 46.88
CA LEU A 9 -10.10 26.90 46.05
C LEU A 9 -9.90 27.55 44.66
N GLY A 10 -9.92 26.70 43.63
CA GLY A 10 -9.94 27.13 42.24
C GLY A 10 -9.84 25.96 41.25
N SER A 11 -10.90 25.15 41.19
CA SER A 11 -11.15 24.15 40.15
C SER A 11 -11.04 24.76 38.75
N ILE A 12 -10.21 24.19 37.87
CA ILE A 12 -10.34 24.40 36.42
C ILE A 12 -10.45 23.04 35.73
N ARG A 13 -11.69 22.81 35.29
CA ARG A 13 -12.15 21.80 34.34
C ARG A 13 -11.26 21.69 33.10
N GLY A 14 -11.05 20.45 32.67
CA GLY A 14 -11.28 20.00 31.29
C GLY A 14 -10.57 20.76 30.17
N GLN A 15 -9.37 20.30 29.81
CA GLN A 15 -8.90 20.40 28.42
C GLN A 15 -9.48 19.23 27.61
N GLU A 16 -10.79 19.31 27.32
CA GLU A 16 -11.33 18.69 26.11
C GLU A 16 -11.09 19.69 24.97
N GLY A 17 -10.15 19.39 24.08
CA GLY A 17 -9.77 20.36 23.05
C GLY A 17 -8.69 19.91 22.09
N CYS A 18 -8.69 18.63 21.69
CA CYS A 18 -7.90 18.19 20.52
C CYS A 18 -8.58 16.99 19.85
N VAL A 19 -9.80 17.19 19.34
CA VAL A 19 -10.49 16.17 18.52
C VAL A 19 -11.00 16.75 17.19
N SER A 20 -10.91 18.06 16.97
CA SER A 20 -11.44 18.72 15.78
C SER A 20 -10.50 18.71 14.56
N GLY A 21 -9.23 18.33 14.73
CA GLY A 21 -8.27 18.20 13.62
C GLY A 21 -8.41 16.89 12.83
N PHE A 22 -8.87 15.81 13.46
CA PHE A 22 -8.96 14.48 12.84
C PHE A 22 -10.19 14.34 11.91
N SER A 23 -11.29 15.01 12.25
CA SER A 23 -12.54 14.94 11.46
C SER A 23 -12.49 15.73 10.14
N ALA A 24 -11.60 16.71 10.00
CA ALA A 24 -11.45 17.44 8.74
C ALA A 24 -10.60 16.66 7.72
N PHE A 25 -9.69 15.80 8.19
CA PHE A 25 -8.85 14.96 7.34
C PHE A 25 -9.66 13.86 6.64
N THR A 26 -10.66 13.27 7.32
CA THR A 26 -11.51 12.20 6.77
C THR A 26 -12.46 12.65 5.66
N ARG A 27 -12.80 13.95 5.55
CA ARG A 27 -13.75 14.44 4.51
C ARG A 27 -13.17 14.52 3.10
N PHE A 28 -11.85 14.63 2.92
CA PHE A 28 -11.23 14.67 1.59
C PHE A 28 -11.04 13.28 0.96
N TYR A 29 -11.08 12.21 1.77
CA TYR A 29 -10.83 10.84 1.33
C TYR A 29 -12.10 9.98 1.25
N ALA A 30 -13.26 10.55 1.55
CA ALA A 30 -14.55 9.86 1.44
C ALA A 30 -14.73 9.32 0.02
N GLY A 31 -14.60 8.00 -0.15
CA GLY A 31 -14.77 7.29 -1.43
C GLY A 31 -13.49 6.92 -2.18
N ARG A 32 -12.29 7.13 -1.61
CA ARG A 32 -11.02 6.66 -2.21
C ARG A 32 -10.33 5.65 -1.31
N ALA A 33 -10.17 4.43 -1.80
CA ALA A 33 -9.44 3.39 -1.10
C ALA A 33 -7.97 3.80 -0.87
N ILE A 34 -7.49 3.61 0.35
CA ILE A 34 -6.08 3.73 0.71
C ILE A 34 -5.35 2.52 0.12
N LYS A 35 -4.31 2.77 -0.66
CA LYS A 35 -3.46 1.73 -1.22
C LYS A 35 -2.16 1.64 -0.43
N TYR A 36 -1.95 0.49 0.20
CA TYR A 36 -0.67 0.08 0.77
C TYR A 36 0.09 -0.73 -0.26
N THR A 37 1.32 -0.33 -0.56
CA THR A 37 2.23 -1.06 -1.46
C THR A 37 3.49 -1.44 -0.71
N GLY A 38 3.77 -2.73 -0.58
CA GLY A 38 5.02 -3.25 -0.02
C GLY A 38 5.91 -3.81 -1.13
N GLU A 39 7.12 -3.28 -1.26
CA GLU A 39 8.13 -3.82 -2.17
C GLU A 39 9.09 -4.68 -1.34
N HIS A 40 9.28 -5.94 -1.73
CA HIS A 40 10.11 -6.87 -0.98
C HIS A 40 11.19 -7.52 -1.84
N TYR A 41 12.31 -7.76 -1.20
CA TYR A 41 13.49 -8.40 -1.76
C TYR A 41 13.68 -9.75 -1.09
N ARG A 42 13.98 -10.77 -1.89
CA ARG A 42 14.41 -12.07 -1.36
C ARG A 42 15.75 -11.91 -0.67
N LYS A 43 15.97 -12.70 0.38
CA LYS A 43 17.23 -12.70 1.14
C LYS A 43 18.37 -13.26 0.29
N ASP A 44 19.57 -12.74 0.52
CA ASP A 44 20.79 -13.24 -0.13
C ASP A 44 20.95 -14.75 0.09
N GLY A 45 21.22 -15.47 -1.00
CA GLY A 45 21.36 -16.93 -1.00
C GLY A 45 20.06 -17.72 -1.15
N VAL A 46 18.88 -17.06 -1.12
CA VAL A 46 17.61 -17.70 -1.46
C VAL A 46 17.40 -17.64 -2.98
N SER A 47 17.14 -18.80 -3.59
CA SER A 47 16.83 -18.86 -5.02
C SER A 47 15.43 -18.30 -5.31
N GLU A 48 15.22 -17.79 -6.53
CA GLU A 48 13.90 -17.34 -6.98
C GLU A 48 12.83 -18.42 -6.85
N GLU A 49 13.17 -19.65 -7.27
CA GLU A 49 12.26 -20.79 -7.23
C GLU A 49 11.87 -21.14 -5.78
N ASP A 50 12.85 -21.19 -4.88
CA ASP A 50 12.61 -21.44 -3.46
C ASP A 50 11.75 -20.33 -2.85
N PHE A 51 12.06 -19.07 -3.16
CA PHE A 51 11.34 -17.92 -2.67
C PHE A 51 9.88 -17.94 -3.12
N MET A 52 9.62 -18.11 -4.41
CA MET A 52 8.26 -18.15 -4.97
C MET A 52 7.48 -19.36 -4.46
N ARG A 53 8.14 -20.52 -4.27
CA ARG A 53 7.53 -21.70 -3.65
C ARG A 53 7.12 -21.41 -2.22
N TRP A 54 7.99 -20.84 -1.39
CA TRP A 54 7.63 -20.45 -0.02
C TRP A 54 6.49 -19.44 -0.01
N PHE A 55 6.60 -18.41 -0.86
CA PHE A 55 5.62 -17.34 -0.92
C PHE A 55 4.21 -17.87 -1.21
N THR A 56 4.08 -18.69 -2.25
CA THR A 56 2.79 -19.19 -2.73
C THR A 56 2.24 -20.36 -1.92
N THR A 57 3.10 -21.21 -1.35
CA THR A 57 2.66 -22.44 -0.65
C THR A 57 2.63 -22.30 0.87
N GLN A 58 3.30 -21.29 1.43
CA GLN A 58 3.38 -21.09 2.89
C GLN A 58 2.91 -19.71 3.32
N PHE A 59 3.47 -18.63 2.77
CA PHE A 59 3.10 -17.27 3.18
C PHE A 59 1.64 -16.95 2.81
N LEU A 60 1.26 -17.05 1.53
CA LEU A 60 -0.08 -16.71 1.08
C LEU A 60 -1.19 -17.52 1.78
N PRO A 61 -1.08 -18.86 1.95
CA PRO A 61 -2.09 -19.63 2.68
C PRO A 61 -2.27 -19.22 4.15
N ARG A 62 -1.22 -18.66 4.78
CA ARG A 62 -1.29 -18.11 6.15
C ARG A 62 -1.86 -16.69 6.16
N ALA A 63 -1.40 -15.85 5.23
CA ALA A 63 -1.73 -14.43 5.19
C ALA A 63 -3.16 -14.17 4.72
N VAL A 64 -3.59 -14.76 3.60
CA VAL A 64 -4.89 -14.44 2.97
C VAL A 64 -6.10 -14.59 3.90
N PRO A 65 -6.21 -15.65 4.73
CA PRO A 65 -7.32 -15.75 5.70
C PRO A 65 -7.34 -14.62 6.73
N ILE A 66 -6.16 -14.18 7.21
CA ILE A 66 -6.03 -13.08 8.17
C ILE A 66 -6.41 -11.77 7.48
N ILE A 67 -5.89 -11.53 6.27
CA ILE A 67 -6.21 -10.33 5.51
C ILE A 67 -7.73 -10.24 5.26
N LYS A 68 -8.38 -11.35 4.89
CA LYS A 68 -9.84 -11.42 4.68
C LYS A 68 -10.67 -11.05 5.91
N LYS A 69 -10.19 -11.34 7.13
CA LYS A 69 -10.86 -11.01 8.40
C LYS A 69 -10.99 -9.48 8.61
N HIS A 70 -10.10 -8.70 8.00
CA HIS A 70 -10.01 -7.24 8.18
C HIS A 70 -10.74 -6.44 7.09
N ASN A 71 -11.69 -7.05 6.37
CA ASN A 71 -12.54 -6.39 5.37
C ASN A 71 -11.79 -5.56 4.31
N ILE A 72 -10.60 -6.01 3.92
CA ILE A 72 -9.88 -5.37 2.83
C ILE A 72 -10.68 -5.44 1.52
N LEU A 73 -10.58 -4.40 0.70
CA LEU A 73 -11.28 -4.35 -0.58
C LEU A 73 -10.64 -5.27 -1.62
N ARG A 74 -9.30 -5.31 -1.60
CA ARG A 74 -8.51 -6.07 -2.56
C ARG A 74 -7.13 -6.35 -1.98
N CYS A 75 -6.61 -7.51 -2.35
CA CYS A 75 -5.21 -7.89 -2.18
C CYS A 75 -4.68 -8.35 -3.53
N ALA A 76 -3.51 -7.85 -3.94
CA ALA A 76 -2.86 -8.26 -5.17
C ALA A 76 -1.36 -8.42 -4.94
N PHE A 77 -0.75 -9.23 -5.79
CA PHE A 77 0.65 -9.58 -5.74
C PHE A 77 1.18 -9.46 -7.16
N GLN A 78 2.34 -8.83 -7.31
CA GLN A 78 3.05 -8.72 -8.57
C GLN A 78 4.40 -9.40 -8.40
N GLU A 79 4.69 -10.35 -9.27
CA GLU A 79 6.01 -10.98 -9.38
C GLU A 79 6.82 -10.22 -10.42
N ALA A 80 8.05 -9.86 -10.07
CA ALA A 80 8.97 -9.30 -11.04
C ALA A 80 9.62 -10.44 -11.85
N ASP A 81 9.52 -10.38 -13.18
CA ASP A 81 10.30 -11.23 -14.06
C ASP A 81 11.67 -10.58 -14.28
N PRO A 82 12.76 -11.13 -13.72
CA PRO A 82 14.08 -10.52 -13.83
C PRO A 82 14.62 -10.53 -15.26
N LYS A 83 14.20 -11.48 -16.10
CA LYS A 83 14.62 -11.54 -17.51
C LYS A 83 13.94 -10.43 -18.30
N LEU A 84 12.66 -10.21 -18.08
CA LEU A 84 11.92 -9.12 -18.71
C LEU A 84 12.46 -7.75 -18.25
N GLY A 85 12.72 -7.60 -16.94
CA GLY A 85 13.31 -6.40 -16.37
C GLY A 85 14.69 -6.08 -16.96
N ALA A 86 15.57 -7.07 -17.04
CA ALA A 86 16.91 -6.91 -17.62
C ALA A 86 16.86 -6.55 -19.12
N ALA A 87 15.98 -7.19 -19.89
CA ALA A 87 15.80 -6.88 -21.30
C ALA A 87 15.37 -5.42 -21.50
N LEU A 88 14.38 -4.95 -20.72
CA LEU A 88 13.93 -3.55 -20.80
C LEU A 88 15.00 -2.57 -20.28
N GLN A 89 15.76 -2.92 -19.25
CA GLN A 89 16.82 -2.06 -18.73
C GLN A 89 17.91 -1.79 -19.77
N ALA A 90 18.29 -2.80 -20.58
CA ALA A 90 19.27 -2.65 -21.64
C ALA A 90 18.85 -1.58 -22.69
N ASP A 91 17.56 -1.55 -23.03
CA ASP A 91 16.99 -0.54 -23.92
C ASP A 91 16.93 0.84 -23.24
N LEU A 92 16.57 0.88 -21.95
CA LEU A 92 16.51 2.12 -21.17
C LEU A 92 17.89 2.76 -20.99
N ASP A 93 18.94 1.98 -20.83
CA ASP A 93 20.29 2.52 -20.66
C ASP A 93 20.74 3.34 -21.90
N GLN A 94 20.18 3.06 -23.07
CA GLN A 94 20.43 3.83 -24.30
C GLN A 94 19.52 5.05 -24.44
N MET A 95 18.23 4.90 -24.13
CA MET A 95 17.22 5.93 -24.41
C MET A 95 16.96 6.88 -23.23
N ARG A 96 17.08 6.37 -22.00
CA ARG A 96 16.73 7.03 -20.74
C ARG A 96 17.69 6.58 -19.62
N PRO A 97 18.99 6.92 -19.70
CA PRO A 97 20.03 6.35 -18.83
C PRO A 97 19.85 6.61 -17.33
N ALA A 98 19.06 7.63 -16.95
CA ALA A 98 18.74 7.92 -15.56
C ALA A 98 17.62 7.02 -14.98
N TRP A 99 16.93 6.24 -15.82
CA TRP A 99 15.81 5.41 -15.41
C TRP A 99 16.29 4.02 -15.01
N LYS A 100 15.70 3.49 -13.93
CA LYS A 100 15.99 2.15 -13.43
C LYS A 100 14.70 1.36 -13.28
N VAL A 101 14.73 0.13 -13.77
CA VAL A 101 13.73 -0.89 -13.50
C VAL A 101 13.87 -1.29 -12.03
N ASN A 102 12.75 -1.32 -11.30
CA ASN A 102 12.75 -1.80 -9.92
C ASN A 102 13.13 -3.28 -9.89
N ASP A 103 14.07 -3.63 -9.01
CA ASP A 103 14.64 -4.97 -8.87
C ASP A 103 14.05 -5.75 -7.69
N CYS A 104 12.98 -5.26 -7.06
CA CYS A 104 12.25 -6.01 -6.04
C CYS A 104 11.68 -7.31 -6.63
N ASP A 105 11.70 -8.40 -5.86
CA ASP A 105 11.18 -9.70 -6.31
C ASP A 105 9.65 -9.73 -6.34
N ILE A 106 9.01 -9.12 -5.33
CA ILE A 106 7.56 -9.06 -5.23
C ILE A 106 7.06 -7.68 -4.79
N ILE A 107 5.89 -7.32 -5.30
CA ILE A 107 5.11 -6.17 -4.85
C ILE A 107 3.79 -6.67 -4.27
N LEU A 108 3.54 -6.33 -3.01
CA LEU A 108 2.28 -6.57 -2.29
C LEU A 108 1.42 -5.33 -2.36
N GLU A 109 0.15 -5.47 -2.72
CA GLU A 109 -0.79 -4.35 -2.76
C GLU A 109 -2.07 -4.70 -1.97
N TYR A 110 -2.41 -3.84 -1.00
CA TYR A 110 -3.66 -3.90 -0.25
C TYR A 110 -4.46 -2.62 -0.44
N TRP A 111 -5.78 -2.75 -0.60
CA TRP A 111 -6.69 -1.62 -0.66
C TRP A 111 -7.62 -1.64 0.56
N PHE A 112 -7.62 -0.55 1.32
CA PHE A 112 -8.42 -0.35 2.52
C PHE A 112 -9.42 0.79 2.32
N ASP A 113 -10.61 0.68 2.92
CA ASP A 113 -11.57 1.79 2.93
C ASP A 113 -11.10 2.97 3.80
N ASP A 114 -10.38 2.66 4.88
CA ASP A 114 -9.92 3.64 5.87
C ASP A 114 -8.62 3.19 6.57
N LEU A 115 -8.06 4.12 7.36
CA LEU A 115 -6.81 3.90 8.09
C LEU A 115 -6.99 2.90 9.24
N GLU A 116 -8.16 2.87 9.88
CA GLU A 116 -8.46 1.97 11.00
C GLU A 116 -8.38 0.50 10.55
N SER A 117 -8.92 0.18 9.38
CA SER A 117 -8.85 -1.14 8.77
C SER A 117 -7.42 -1.55 8.44
N MET A 118 -6.59 -0.59 7.98
CA MET A 118 -5.16 -0.82 7.73
C MET A 118 -4.41 -1.11 9.01
N GLU A 119 -4.59 -0.29 10.05
CA GLU A 119 -3.96 -0.46 11.36
C GLU A 119 -4.39 -1.79 12.01
N SER A 120 -5.68 -2.14 11.93
CA SER A 120 -6.21 -3.39 12.49
C SER A 120 -5.52 -4.63 11.91
N LEU A 121 -5.24 -4.65 10.60
CA LEU A 121 -4.47 -5.73 9.98
C LEU A 121 -3.01 -5.74 10.48
N LEU A 122 -2.34 -4.58 10.44
CA LEU A 122 -0.91 -4.48 10.77
C LEU A 122 -0.62 -4.82 12.23
N PHE A 123 -1.56 -4.53 13.13
CA PHE A 123 -1.46 -4.84 14.56
C PHE A 123 -2.14 -6.15 14.96
N ASP A 124 -2.73 -6.91 14.04
CA ASP A 124 -3.29 -8.23 14.37
C ASP A 124 -2.16 -9.15 14.86
N PRO A 125 -2.24 -9.70 16.08
CA PRO A 125 -1.21 -10.61 16.57
C PRO A 125 -0.99 -11.82 15.65
N GLN A 126 -2.03 -12.28 14.95
CA GLN A 126 -1.93 -13.37 13.97
C GLN A 126 -1.15 -12.95 12.73
N TRP A 127 -1.14 -11.66 12.36
CA TRP A 127 -0.30 -11.16 11.27
C TRP A 127 1.17 -11.43 11.57
N THR A 128 1.66 -10.99 12.74
CA THR A 128 3.06 -11.19 13.14
C THR A 128 3.38 -12.65 13.44
N GLN A 129 2.49 -13.36 14.15
CA GLN A 129 2.78 -14.71 14.66
C GLN A 129 2.55 -15.82 13.63
N THR A 130 1.64 -15.60 12.67
CA THR A 130 1.21 -16.62 11.71
C THR A 130 1.58 -16.25 10.29
N ALA A 131 1.17 -15.07 9.79
CA ALA A 131 1.46 -14.67 8.42
C ALA A 131 2.96 -14.46 8.21
N LEU A 132 3.59 -13.65 9.07
CA LEU A 132 5.03 -13.35 9.03
C LEU A 132 5.90 -14.43 9.67
N LYS A 133 5.37 -15.63 9.93
CA LYS A 133 6.17 -16.71 10.50
C LYS A 133 7.33 -17.05 9.57
N ASP A 134 8.55 -16.99 10.12
CA ASP A 134 9.84 -17.27 9.47
C ASP A 134 10.18 -16.32 8.31
N TRP A 135 9.45 -15.21 8.12
CA TRP A 135 9.63 -14.30 6.99
C TRP A 135 11.05 -13.75 6.83
N ASN A 136 11.76 -13.51 7.94
CA ASN A 136 13.14 -13.04 7.98
C ASN A 136 14.16 -14.02 7.38
N ASP A 137 13.77 -15.28 7.18
CA ASP A 137 14.63 -16.27 6.52
C ASP A 137 14.53 -16.16 4.99
N TRP A 138 13.46 -15.54 4.49
CA TRP A 138 13.14 -15.44 3.07
C TRP A 138 13.30 -14.04 2.52
N LEU A 139 13.14 -13.02 3.35
CA LEU A 139 13.10 -11.62 2.96
C LEU A 139 14.29 -10.83 3.50
N ASP A 140 14.85 -9.96 2.66
CA ASP A 140 15.69 -8.86 3.09
C ASP A 140 14.81 -7.68 3.50
N VAL A 141 14.52 -7.65 4.80
CA VAL A 141 13.71 -6.59 5.43
C VAL A 141 14.39 -5.23 5.36
N SER A 142 15.73 -5.18 5.29
CA SER A 142 16.47 -3.91 5.29
C SER A 142 16.28 -3.12 3.99
N ARG A 143 15.98 -3.81 2.89
CA ARG A 143 15.69 -3.23 1.58
C ARG A 143 14.21 -3.04 1.31
N SER A 144 13.34 -3.70 2.09
CA SER A 144 11.90 -3.64 1.87
C SER A 144 11.37 -2.22 2.07
N THR A 145 10.47 -1.76 1.19
CA THR A 145 9.89 -0.42 1.28
C THR A 145 8.37 -0.48 1.34
N ILE A 146 7.76 0.56 1.94
CA ILE A 146 6.31 0.71 2.01
C ILE A 146 5.94 2.06 1.41
N ARG A 147 4.93 2.07 0.54
CA ARG A 147 4.30 3.26 0.00
C ARG A 147 2.81 3.27 0.36
N ILE A 148 2.35 4.38 0.93
CA ILE A 148 0.93 4.66 1.15
C ILE A 148 0.47 5.67 0.10
N SER A 149 -0.59 5.35 -0.63
CA SER A 149 -1.03 6.13 -1.80
C SER A 149 -2.53 5.99 -2.08
N TYR A 150 -2.99 6.67 -3.12
CA TYR A 150 -4.34 6.53 -3.67
C TYR A 150 -4.26 6.39 -5.18
N ASP A 151 -5.02 5.46 -5.75
CA ASP A 151 -5.13 5.35 -7.20
C ASP A 151 -5.98 6.51 -7.76
N THR A 152 -5.55 7.04 -8.90
CA THR A 152 -6.35 7.98 -9.72
C THR A 152 -6.29 7.49 -11.16
N THR A 153 -7.38 6.91 -11.65
CA THR A 153 -7.41 6.31 -12.98
C THR A 153 -7.70 7.38 -14.04
N PHE A 154 -6.78 7.56 -14.99
CA PHE A 154 -6.96 8.49 -16.12
C PHE A 154 -7.29 7.80 -17.44
N LEU A 155 -7.04 6.50 -17.55
CA LEU A 155 -7.38 5.67 -18.71
C LEU A 155 -7.78 4.30 -18.21
N GLU A 156 -8.97 3.83 -18.57
CA GLU A 156 -9.45 2.51 -18.19
C GLU A 156 -10.24 1.90 -19.35
N HIS A 157 -9.89 0.68 -19.77
CA HIS A 157 -10.53 0.00 -20.91
C HIS A 157 -10.62 0.89 -22.18
N GLY A 158 -9.57 1.66 -22.47
CA GLY A 158 -9.50 2.58 -23.61
C GLY A 158 -10.30 3.88 -23.47
N ALA A 159 -11.02 4.09 -22.36
CA ALA A 159 -11.76 5.32 -22.09
C ALA A 159 -10.95 6.27 -21.19
N ILE A 160 -10.79 7.52 -21.65
CA ILE A 160 -10.11 8.57 -20.87
C ILE A 160 -11.05 9.04 -19.75
N LYS A 161 -10.49 9.15 -18.54
CA LYS A 161 -11.16 9.59 -17.30
C LYS A 161 -10.35 10.71 -16.66
N ASN A 162 -11.00 11.54 -15.83
CA ASN A 162 -10.33 12.55 -14.98
C ASN A 162 -9.39 13.54 -15.71
N VAL A 163 -9.52 13.68 -17.04
CA VAL A 163 -8.79 14.67 -17.84
C VAL A 163 -9.77 15.73 -18.34
N THR A 164 -9.53 16.99 -18.01
CA THR A 164 -10.33 18.12 -18.48
C THR A 164 -9.94 18.52 -19.92
N GLY A 165 -10.88 19.06 -20.70
CA GLY A 165 -10.59 19.65 -22.01
C GLY A 165 -10.58 18.70 -23.22
N LEU A 166 -10.76 17.39 -23.03
CA LEU A 166 -10.98 16.45 -24.15
C LEU A 166 -12.37 16.66 -24.75
N LYS A 167 -12.47 17.58 -25.72
CA LYS A 167 -13.62 17.65 -26.61
C LYS A 167 -13.73 16.33 -27.36
N ARG A 168 -14.79 15.57 -27.12
CA ARG A 168 -15.15 14.42 -27.98
C ARG A 168 -15.17 14.92 -29.42
N ARG A 169 -14.23 14.48 -30.25
CA ARG A 169 -14.39 14.62 -31.70
C ARG A 169 -15.57 13.73 -32.07
N SER A 170 -16.72 14.35 -32.31
CA SER A 170 -17.88 13.72 -32.92
C SER A 170 -17.41 13.04 -34.20
N ARG A 171 -17.68 11.74 -34.30
CA ARG A 171 -17.39 10.95 -35.49
C ARG A 171 -18.31 11.46 -36.59
N CYS A 172 -17.83 12.37 -37.44
CA CYS A 172 -18.53 12.74 -38.67
C CYS A 172 -18.55 11.49 -39.57
N THR A 173 -19.66 10.77 -39.57
CA THR A 173 -19.96 9.82 -40.63
C THR A 173 -20.29 10.64 -41.87
N ALA A 174 -19.31 10.81 -42.76
CA ALA A 174 -19.60 11.23 -44.12
C ALA A 174 -20.47 10.14 -44.76
N ARG A 175 -21.74 10.43 -44.99
CA ARG A 175 -22.54 9.70 -45.97
C ARG A 175 -22.11 10.26 -47.32
N PHE A 176 -21.58 9.40 -48.17
CA PHE A 176 -21.55 9.65 -49.60
C PHE A 176 -22.83 9.04 -50.15
N ASP A 177 -23.59 9.88 -50.87
CA ASP A 177 -24.84 9.51 -51.53
C ASP A 177 -24.64 8.41 -52.60
#